data_AF-A0A221MHE2-F1
#
_entry.id   AF-A0A221MHE2-F1
#
_cell.length_a   1.000
_cell.length_b   1.000
_cell.length_c   1.000
_cell.angle_alpha   90.00
_cell.angle_beta   90.00
_cell.angle_gamma   90.00
#
_symmetry.space_group_name_H-M   'P 1'
#
loop_
_entity.id
_entity.type
_entity.pdbx_description
1 polymer ?
#
loop_
_entity_poly.entity_id
_entity_poly.type
_entity_poly.pdbx_seq_one_letter_code
_entity_poly.pdbx_strand_id
1 'polypeptide(L)'
;MSQEKDYDKKLDNFDSTEAIKGKEKHFSENKYVTKLLKYARKMGVKISYYSLLLFYAFKSPDTPKSTKFTIAGALGYLILPIDVVPDFIPFVGFADDTMVIVYALYKIKSHINDSIKQNAHERMKKIFGGNYDGNNEIEEDFKPGEEV
;
A
#
# COMPACT_ATOMS: atom_id res chain seq x y z
N MET A 1 14.97 24.68 21.01
CA MET A 1 16.02 24.39 22.02
C MET A 1 15.51 23.82 23.36
N SER A 2 14.28 24.09 23.84
CA SER A 2 13.83 23.57 25.16
C SER A 2 13.07 22.24 25.14
N GLN A 3 12.43 21.87 24.02
CA GLN A 3 11.71 20.59 23.92
C GLN A 3 12.63 19.42 23.56
N GLU A 4 13.58 19.63 22.65
CA GLU A 4 14.60 18.65 22.25
C GLU A 4 15.36 18.08 23.47
N LYS A 5 15.77 18.97 24.40
CA LYS A 5 16.40 18.58 25.67
C LYS A 5 15.50 17.78 26.62
N ASP A 6 14.18 17.88 26.49
CA ASP A 6 13.23 17.10 27.31
C ASP A 6 12.99 15.70 26.72
N TYR A 7 12.99 15.57 25.38
CA TYR A 7 12.91 14.28 24.70
C TYR A 7 14.16 13.45 24.92
N ASP A 8 15.34 14.04 24.74
CA ASP A 8 16.62 13.34 24.93
C ASP A 8 16.76 12.82 26.37
N LYS A 9 16.35 13.64 27.35
CA LYS A 9 16.38 13.25 28.76
C LYS A 9 15.38 12.14 29.11
N LYS A 10 14.27 12.02 28.36
CA LYS A 10 13.32 10.89 28.51
C LYS A 10 13.86 9.62 27.86
N LEU A 11 14.61 9.73 26.76
CA LEU A 11 15.26 8.60 26.11
C LEU A 11 16.41 8.04 26.95
N ASP A 12 17.22 8.92 27.54
CA ASP A 12 18.34 8.53 28.41
C ASP A 12 17.89 7.76 29.67
N ASN A 13 16.66 7.99 30.13
CA ASN A 13 16.07 7.33 31.30
C ASN A 13 15.06 6.23 30.93
N PHE A 14 14.95 5.85 29.64
CA PHE A 14 14.01 4.83 29.21
C PHE A 14 14.57 3.42 29.47
N ASP A 15 14.02 2.74 30.48
CA ASP A 15 14.29 1.32 30.72
C ASP A 15 13.26 0.45 29.98
N SER A 16 13.72 -0.18 28.90
CA SER A 16 12.91 -1.11 28.11
C SER A 16 12.45 -2.33 28.90
N THR A 17 13.21 -2.74 29.93
CA THR A 17 12.93 -3.88 30.82
C THR A 17 11.77 -3.56 31.75
N GLU A 18 11.72 -2.35 32.29
CA GLU A 18 10.61 -1.89 33.12
C GLU A 18 9.33 -1.65 32.29
N ALA A 19 9.48 -1.16 31.05
CA ALA A 19 8.37 -0.93 30.13
C ALA A 19 7.62 -2.23 29.72
N ILE A 20 8.31 -3.37 29.70
CA ILE A 20 7.74 -4.68 29.33
C ILE A 20 7.42 -5.58 30.54
N LYS A 21 7.77 -5.16 31.76
CA LYS A 21 7.56 -5.93 32.99
C LYS A 21 6.08 -6.26 33.18
N GLY A 22 5.77 -7.55 33.37
CA GLY A 22 4.39 -8.05 33.46
C GLY A 22 3.64 -8.19 32.13
N LYS A 23 4.22 -7.72 31.01
CA LYS A 23 3.71 -7.90 29.63
C LYS A 23 4.57 -8.82 28.78
N GLU A 24 5.57 -9.49 29.36
CA GLU A 24 6.51 -10.38 28.68
C GLU A 24 5.82 -11.46 27.83
N LYS A 25 4.69 -12.00 28.31
CA LYS A 25 3.85 -12.97 27.56
C LYS A 25 3.18 -12.39 26.30
N HIS A 26 3.06 -11.07 26.20
CA HIS A 26 2.50 -10.35 25.04
C HIS A 26 3.59 -9.87 24.07
N PHE A 27 4.82 -9.66 24.56
CA PHE A 27 6.02 -9.37 23.77
C PHE A 27 6.79 -10.63 23.40
N SER A 28 6.07 -11.68 23.00
CA SER A 28 6.70 -12.87 22.43
C SER A 28 7.16 -12.57 21.01
N GLU A 29 8.44 -12.83 20.72
CA GLU A 29 9.02 -12.73 19.39
C GLU A 29 8.18 -13.51 18.36
N ASN A 30 7.74 -14.73 18.70
CA ASN A 30 6.88 -15.54 17.83
C ASN A 30 5.54 -14.86 17.53
N LYS A 31 4.91 -14.22 18.51
CA LYS A 31 3.66 -13.46 18.30
C LYS A 31 3.90 -12.24 17.42
N TYR A 32 5.02 -11.54 17.63
CA TYR A 32 5.43 -10.41 16.79
C TYR A 32 5.64 -10.84 15.34
N VAL A 33 6.49 -11.84 15.09
CA VAL A 33 6.77 -12.37 13.74
C VAL A 33 5.49 -12.85 13.06
N THR A 34 4.62 -13.57 13.78
CA THR A 34 3.33 -14.03 13.24
C THR A 34 2.44 -12.86 12.83
N LYS A 35 2.36 -11.82 13.67
CA LYS A 35 1.58 -10.61 13.38
C LYS A 35 2.16 -9.84 12.19
N LEU A 36 3.48 -9.66 12.15
CA LEU A 36 4.18 -9.01 11.04
C LEU A 36 3.93 -9.73 9.71
N LEU A 37 4.15 -11.05 9.67
CA LEU A 37 3.92 -11.86 8.48
C LEU A 37 2.46 -11.85 8.04
N LYS A 38 1.51 -11.80 8.98
CA LYS A 38 0.09 -11.66 8.68
C LYS A 38 -0.19 -10.33 7.96
N TYR A 39 0.33 -9.22 8.46
CA TYR A 39 0.16 -7.91 7.81
C TYR A 39 0.88 -7.84 6.47
N ALA A 40 2.12 -8.33 6.39
CA ALA A 40 2.88 -8.38 5.15
C ALA A 40 2.13 -9.16 4.05
N ARG A 41 1.54 -10.32 4.40
CA ARG A 41 0.68 -11.08 3.48
C ARG A 41 -0.56 -10.30 3.06
N LYS A 42 -1.29 -9.71 4.03
CA LYS A 42 -2.51 -8.92 3.73
C LYS A 42 -2.20 -7.74 2.79
N MET A 43 -1.11 -7.01 3.06
CA MET A 43 -0.66 -5.90 2.23
C MET A 43 -0.18 -6.38 0.86
N GLY A 44 0.60 -7.47 0.80
CA GLY A 44 1.08 -8.04 -0.45
C GLY A 44 -0.06 -8.45 -1.38
N VAL A 45 -1.12 -9.07 -0.85
CA VAL A 45 -2.33 -9.39 -1.61
C VAL A 45 -3.01 -8.10 -2.13
N LYS A 46 -3.18 -7.10 -1.27
CA LYS A 46 -3.84 -5.82 -1.62
C LYS A 46 -3.09 -5.05 -2.72
N ILE A 47 -1.79 -4.84 -2.53
CA ILE A 47 -0.93 -4.12 -3.49
C ILE A 47 -0.88 -4.87 -4.82
N SER A 48 -0.82 -6.21 -4.79
CA SER A 48 -0.83 -7.03 -6.01
C SER A 48 -2.14 -6.87 -6.78
N TYR A 49 -3.29 -6.88 -6.10
CA TYR A 49 -4.58 -6.66 -6.75
C TYR A 49 -4.67 -5.26 -7.38
N TYR A 50 -4.27 -4.22 -6.65
CA TYR A 50 -4.25 -2.84 -7.17
C TYR A 50 -3.31 -2.65 -8.37
N SER A 51 -2.14 -3.26 -8.32
CA SER A 51 -1.21 -3.29 -9.44
C SER A 51 -1.84 -3.94 -10.67
N LEU A 52 -2.57 -5.05 -10.49
CA LEU A 52 -3.28 -5.71 -11.57
C LEU A 52 -4.43 -4.86 -12.12
N LEU A 53 -5.19 -4.18 -11.27
CA LEU A 53 -6.23 -3.24 -11.71
C LEU A 53 -5.64 -2.14 -12.61
N LEU A 54 -4.53 -1.52 -12.18
CA LEU A 54 -3.79 -0.55 -12.97
C LEU A 54 -3.33 -1.16 -14.29
N PHE A 55 -2.70 -2.34 -14.26
CA PHE A 55 -2.20 -3.03 -15.45
C PHE A 55 -3.31 -3.34 -16.48
N TYR A 56 -4.45 -3.87 -16.04
CA TYR A 56 -5.56 -4.18 -16.93
C TYR A 56 -6.28 -2.92 -17.43
N ALA A 57 -6.39 -1.87 -16.60
CA ALA A 57 -6.88 -0.57 -17.06
C ALA A 57 -5.95 0.05 -18.12
N PHE A 58 -4.63 -0.03 -17.94
CA PHE A 58 -3.67 0.42 -18.94
C PHE A 58 -3.85 -0.28 -20.30
N LYS A 59 -4.14 -1.58 -20.28
CA LYS A 59 -4.40 -2.38 -21.49
C LYS A 59 -5.77 -2.13 -22.11
N SER A 60 -6.75 -1.64 -21.35
CA SER A 60 -8.12 -1.43 -21.85
C SER A 60 -8.16 -0.37 -22.96
N PRO A 61 -8.86 -0.60 -24.08
CA PRO A 61 -9.06 0.41 -25.11
C PRO A 61 -9.89 1.61 -24.63
N ASP A 62 -10.77 1.40 -23.64
CA ASP A 62 -11.68 2.41 -23.10
C ASP A 62 -10.98 3.41 -22.16
N THR A 63 -9.73 3.16 -21.80
CA THR A 63 -8.96 4.05 -20.93
C THR A 63 -8.32 5.18 -21.74
N PRO A 64 -8.61 6.46 -21.43
CA PRO A 64 -8.02 7.61 -22.14
C PRO A 64 -6.49 7.59 -22.11
N LYS A 65 -5.86 8.11 -23.17
CA LYS A 65 -4.38 8.14 -23.27
C LYS A 65 -3.71 8.87 -22.10
N SER A 66 -4.27 10.00 -21.65
CA SER A 66 -3.77 10.76 -20.49
C SER A 66 -3.82 9.92 -19.20
N THR A 67 -4.87 9.13 -19.03
CA THR A 67 -5.01 8.18 -17.92
C THR A 67 -3.96 7.07 -18.02
N LYS A 68 -3.75 6.51 -19.21
CA LYS A 68 -2.70 5.50 -19.44
C LYS A 68 -1.29 6.00 -19.10
N PHE A 69 -0.96 7.26 -19.40
CA PHE A 69 0.32 7.85 -18.98
C PHE A 69 0.46 7.91 -17.46
N THR A 70 -0.62 8.24 -16.74
CA THR A 70 -0.60 8.25 -15.27
C THR A 70 -0.39 6.84 -14.72
N ILE A 71 -1.11 5.86 -15.28
CA ILE A 71 -0.96 4.45 -14.89
C ILE A 71 0.47 3.96 -15.17
N ALA A 72 1.03 4.29 -16.32
CA ALA A 72 2.40 3.93 -16.69
C ALA A 72 3.42 4.49 -15.69
N GLY A 73 3.26 5.74 -15.25
CA GLY A 73 4.08 6.32 -14.18
C GLY A 73 3.96 5.55 -12.86
N ALA A 74 2.73 5.24 -12.43
CA ALA A 74 2.49 4.51 -11.18
C ALA A 74 3.01 3.06 -11.20
N LEU A 75 2.81 2.34 -12.31
CA LEU A 75 3.36 1.00 -12.49
C LEU A 75 4.89 1.01 -12.66
N GLY A 76 5.42 2.02 -13.35
CA GLY A 76 6.86 2.24 -13.49
C GLY A 76 7.52 2.42 -12.13
N TYR A 77 6.94 3.26 -11.27
CA TYR A 77 7.39 3.45 -9.88
C TYR A 77 7.33 2.15 -9.06
N LEU A 78 6.25 1.37 -9.19
CA LEU A 78 6.10 0.10 -8.49
C LEU A 78 7.14 -0.96 -8.88
N ILE A 79 7.54 -1.00 -10.17
CA ILE A 79 8.49 -2.01 -10.70
C ILE A 79 9.94 -1.56 -10.54
N LEU A 80 10.22 -0.26 -10.67
CA LEU A 80 11.55 0.33 -10.61
C LEU A 80 11.59 1.42 -9.51
N PRO A 81 11.74 1.03 -8.22
CA PRO A 81 11.65 1.95 -7.09
C PRO A 81 12.79 3.00 -6.98
N ILE A 82 13.67 3.12 -7.99
CA ILE A 82 14.88 3.97 -7.94
C ILE A 82 14.98 4.96 -9.13
N ASP A 83 14.37 4.70 -10.29
CA ASP A 83 14.76 5.37 -11.54
C ASP A 83 13.82 6.49 -12.05
N VAL A 84 12.74 6.81 -11.31
CA VAL A 84 11.66 7.72 -11.80
C VAL A 84 11.51 8.99 -10.97
N VAL A 85 12.25 9.15 -9.88
CA VAL A 85 12.32 10.42 -9.14
C VAL A 85 13.55 11.16 -9.63
N PRO A 86 13.43 12.05 -10.63
CA PRO A 86 14.52 12.95 -10.90
C PRO A 86 14.68 13.95 -9.75
N ASP A 87 15.92 14.38 -9.51
CA ASP A 87 16.36 15.31 -8.45
C ASP A 87 15.68 16.72 -8.48
N PHE A 88 14.61 16.93 -9.24
CA PHE A 88 13.99 18.23 -9.49
C PHE A 88 12.78 18.56 -8.61
N ILE A 89 12.37 17.69 -7.69
CA ILE A 89 11.24 17.96 -6.79
C ILE A 89 11.74 18.26 -5.37
N PRO A 90 12.12 19.52 -5.07
CA PRO A 90 12.31 19.93 -3.68
C PRO A 90 10.95 19.86 -2.96
N PHE A 91 10.94 19.31 -1.73
CA PHE A 91 9.80 19.17 -0.78
C PHE A 91 9.08 17.81 -0.66
N VAL A 92 9.43 16.76 -1.40
CA VAL A 92 8.83 15.44 -1.14
C VAL A 92 9.68 14.69 -0.12
N GLY A 93 9.40 14.93 1.17
CA GLY A 93 9.98 14.18 2.28
C GLY A 93 8.87 13.46 3.06
N PHE A 94 8.93 12.13 3.08
CA PHE A 94 8.26 11.19 4.00
C PHE A 94 6.90 10.55 3.64
N ALA A 95 6.26 10.82 2.49
CA ALA A 95 4.91 10.29 2.18
C ALA A 95 4.83 9.16 1.11
N ASP A 96 5.95 8.65 0.59
CA ASP A 96 6.06 8.54 -0.87
C ASP A 96 5.64 7.22 -1.60
N ASP A 97 5.58 6.03 -1.00
CA ASP A 97 5.40 4.80 -1.83
C ASP A 97 3.94 4.37 -2.07
N THR A 98 3.10 4.49 -1.05
CA THR A 98 1.70 4.04 -1.12
C THR A 98 0.77 5.12 -1.67
N MET A 99 1.11 6.39 -1.49
CA MET A 99 0.30 7.51 -1.93
C MET A 99 0.22 7.59 -3.46
N VAL A 100 1.30 7.26 -4.17
CA VAL A 100 1.33 7.24 -5.65
C VAL A 100 0.35 6.20 -6.21
N ILE A 101 0.35 4.98 -5.67
CA ILE A 101 -0.57 3.92 -6.09
C ILE A 101 -2.01 4.32 -5.77
N VAL A 102 -2.27 4.81 -4.56
CA VAL A 102 -3.60 5.26 -4.14
C VAL A 102 -4.11 6.41 -5.02
N TYR A 103 -3.27 7.38 -5.34
CA TYR A 103 -3.62 8.50 -6.21
C TYR A 103 -3.91 8.05 -7.64
N ALA A 104 -3.08 7.17 -8.20
CA ALA A 104 -3.31 6.61 -9.54
C ALA A 104 -4.63 5.85 -9.59
N LEU A 105 -4.90 5.00 -8.59
CA LEU A 105 -6.15 4.27 -8.44
C LEU A 105 -7.36 5.21 -8.37
N TYR A 106 -7.30 6.26 -7.55
CA TYR A 106 -8.35 7.27 -7.44
C TYR A 106 -8.64 7.92 -8.80
N LYS A 107 -7.58 8.33 -9.52
CA LYS A 107 -7.71 8.98 -10.84
C LYS A 107 -8.34 8.05 -11.88
N ILE A 108 -8.09 6.75 -11.79
CA ILE A 108 -8.58 5.79 -12.78
C ILE A 108 -9.89 5.12 -12.40
N LYS A 109 -10.45 5.41 -11.21
CA LYS A 109 -11.61 4.68 -10.66
C LYS A 109 -12.80 4.60 -11.62
N SER A 110 -13.08 5.68 -12.33
CA SER A 110 -14.18 5.78 -13.31
C SER A 110 -13.97 4.93 -14.57
N HIS A 111 -12.75 4.43 -14.78
CA HIS A 111 -12.36 3.60 -15.92
C HIS A 111 -12.20 2.12 -15.53
N ILE A 112 -12.34 1.78 -14.24
CA ILE A 112 -12.32 0.40 -13.77
C ILE A 112 -13.72 -0.18 -13.93
N ASN A 113 -13.91 -0.97 -14.98
CA ASN A 113 -15.13 -1.73 -15.23
C ASN A 113 -15.03 -3.17 -14.69
N ASP A 114 -16.14 -3.89 -14.74
CA ASP A 114 -16.22 -5.26 -14.21
C ASP A 114 -15.26 -6.22 -14.92
N SER A 115 -15.00 -6.01 -16.21
CA SER A 115 -14.03 -6.82 -16.97
C SER A 115 -12.60 -6.65 -16.44
N ILE A 116 -12.19 -5.42 -16.12
CA ILE A 116 -10.88 -5.15 -15.51
C ILE A 116 -10.78 -5.82 -14.14
N LYS A 117 -11.81 -5.67 -13.30
CA LYS A 117 -11.86 -6.33 -11.98
C LYS A 117 -11.79 -7.84 -12.10
N GLN A 118 -12.56 -8.43 -13.00
CA GLN A 118 -12.58 -9.87 -13.23
C GLN A 118 -11.20 -10.39 -13.66
N ASN A 119 -10.56 -9.73 -14.63
CA ASN A 119 -9.21 -10.09 -15.06
C ASN A 119 -8.19 -10.04 -13.90
N ALA A 120 -8.28 -9.00 -13.05
CA ALA A 120 -7.45 -8.89 -11.85
C ALA A 120 -7.72 -10.04 -10.86
N HIS A 121 -8.98 -10.33 -10.56
CA HIS A 121 -9.39 -11.44 -9.68
C HIS A 121 -8.92 -12.80 -10.19
N GLU A 122 -9.06 -13.08 -11.48
CA GLU A 122 -8.60 -14.33 -12.10
C GLU A 122 -7.08 -14.47 -12.00
N ARG A 123 -6.34 -13.38 -12.19
CA ARG A 123 -4.89 -13.39 -12.05
C ARG A 123 -4.45 -13.55 -10.61
N MET A 124 -5.13 -12.89 -9.66
CA MET A 124 -4.89 -13.07 -8.22
C MET A 124 -5.13 -14.50 -7.77
N LYS A 125 -6.22 -15.14 -8.21
CA LYS A 125 -6.49 -16.56 -7.95
C LYS A 125 -5.37 -17.46 -8.46
N LYS A 126 -4.79 -17.16 -9.62
CA LYS A 126 -3.64 -17.91 -10.18
C LYS A 126 -2.35 -17.71 -9.38
N ILE A 127 -2.09 -16.51 -8.86
CA ILE A 127 -0.85 -16.18 -8.14
C ILE A 127 -0.90 -16.67 -6.69
N PHE A 128 -2.01 -16.43 -6.00
CA PHE A 128 -2.13 -16.65 -4.56
C PHE A 128 -2.94 -17.90 -4.19
N GLY A 129 -3.63 -18.51 -5.16
CA GLY A 129 -4.42 -19.73 -4.95
C GLY A 129 -5.45 -19.55 -3.84
N GLY A 130 -5.50 -20.50 -2.92
CA GLY A 130 -6.39 -20.46 -1.75
C GLY A 130 -6.07 -19.37 -0.72
N ASN A 131 -4.96 -18.63 -0.87
CA ASN A 131 -4.66 -17.47 -0.04
C ASN A 131 -5.33 -16.18 -0.55
N TYR A 132 -6.05 -16.26 -1.68
CA TYR A 132 -6.85 -15.17 -2.22
C TYR A 132 -8.33 -15.55 -2.19
N ASP A 133 -9.05 -14.94 -1.27
CA ASP A 133 -10.49 -15.12 -1.07
C ASP A 133 -11.34 -14.17 -1.92
N GLY A 134 -10.71 -13.20 -2.60
CA GLY A 134 -11.41 -12.20 -3.41
C GLY A 134 -12.25 -11.23 -2.57
N ASN A 135 -11.92 -11.06 -1.29
CA ASN A 135 -12.75 -10.33 -0.33
C ASN A 135 -13.14 -8.92 -0.75
N ASN A 136 -14.38 -8.58 -0.40
CA ASN A 136 -14.99 -7.26 -0.54
C ASN A 136 -14.21 -6.14 0.18
N GLU A 137 -13.41 -6.41 1.21
CA GLU A 137 -12.62 -5.38 1.91
C GLU A 137 -11.73 -4.57 0.93
N ILE A 138 -11.13 -5.23 -0.06
CA ILE A 138 -10.24 -4.58 -1.03
C ILE A 138 -11.04 -3.70 -2.01
N GLU A 139 -12.27 -4.11 -2.32
CA GLU A 139 -13.20 -3.35 -3.16
C GLU A 139 -13.96 -2.27 -2.37
N GLU A 140 -14.13 -2.42 -1.05
CA GLU A 140 -14.73 -1.43 -0.15
C GLU A 140 -13.87 -0.19 -0.02
N ASP A 141 -12.54 -0.35 0.04
CA ASP A 141 -11.59 0.76 -0.11
C ASP A 141 -11.76 1.51 -1.45
N PHE A 142 -12.45 0.91 -2.41
CA PHE A 142 -12.73 1.44 -3.74
C PHE A 142 -14.17 1.93 -3.92
N LYS A 143 -15.06 1.68 -2.96
CA LYS A 143 -16.39 2.27 -3.00
C LYS A 143 -16.21 3.78 -2.83
N PRO A 144 -16.80 4.61 -3.71
CA PRO A 144 -16.80 6.04 -3.46
C PRO A 144 -17.39 6.24 -2.06
N GLY A 145 -16.68 6.97 -1.19
CA GLY A 145 -17.35 7.58 -0.06
C GLY A 145 -18.55 8.33 -0.62
N GLU A 146 -19.74 8.05 -0.11
CA GLU A 146 -20.87 8.94 -0.33
C GLU A 146 -20.35 10.35 -0.02
N GLU A 147 -20.48 11.25 -1.01
CA GLU A 147 -20.08 12.63 -0.86
C GLU A 147 -20.65 13.17 0.46
N VAL A 148 -19.77 13.60 1.36
CA VAL A 148 -20.13 14.51 2.47
C VAL A 148 -20.02 15.94 2.00
#